data_AF-A0A5K3FT34-F1
#
_entry.id   AF-A0A5K3FT34-F1
#
_cell.length_a   1.000
_cell.length_b   1.000
_cell.length_c   1.000
_cell.angle_alpha   90.00
_cell.angle_beta   90.00
_cell.angle_gamma   90.00
#
_symmetry.space_group_name_H-M   'P 1'
#
loop_
_entity.id
_entity.type
_entity.pdbx_description
1 polymer ?
#
loop_
_entity_poly.entity_id
_entity_poly.type
_entity_poly.pdbx_seq_one_letter_code
_entity_poly.pdbx_strand_id
1 'polypeptide(L)'
;MPGQKFDSKQRQSIRNLRIREDTAKYLYNLDPNSAYYDPKTRSMRENPFENSGKPESEVPFAGDNFIRNDGDAPAMLQRQVFAWEMQNKLGLDLHLQADPTRLELLAKKVSMAKDQAHSTVREEILERYGGREHLEAPPRDLLMGQWESYAEYAPTGRVLKGSERVTVKSRYEEDVFLKNHKSVWGSYWYAGQWGYRCCHSLIKESYCTGDKGKAVTSFTTSNDPTSTSTTDLPEVPAEAQTGSSVLAPLLSIPNNAENTTQKHSDTDDEDRNMERIHQREVDFARSKERQERRAKKRRDKKKKSKHGKKRKRSYSSSDSSISNSSDDENDSREKRIKAEIEKEKRRLAEVEQMMLIDERKRPYHSLSANDGHVPTQEEMEAYYRLRQNPNDPMSHFQT
;
A
#
# COMPACT_ATOMS: atom_id res chain seq x y z
N MET A 1 19.16 -37.01 -25.36
CA MET A 1 19.38 -36.75 -23.93
C MET A 1 20.42 -37.75 -23.46
N PRO A 2 21.68 -37.37 -23.17
CA PRO A 2 22.72 -38.34 -22.87
C PRO A 2 22.40 -39.00 -21.52
N GLY A 3 22.15 -40.31 -21.57
CA GLY A 3 21.87 -41.14 -20.40
C GLY A 3 23.04 -41.12 -19.44
N GLN A 4 22.74 -40.84 -18.18
CA GLN A 4 23.68 -40.85 -17.07
C GLN A 4 24.27 -42.26 -16.95
N LYS A 5 25.58 -42.41 -17.21
CA LYS A 5 26.28 -43.68 -17.06
C LYS A 5 26.35 -44.00 -15.57
N PHE A 6 25.68 -45.08 -15.15
CA PHE A 6 25.71 -45.55 -13.77
C PHE A 6 27.07 -46.15 -13.48
N ASP A 7 27.86 -45.50 -12.62
CA ASP A 7 29.22 -45.92 -12.30
C ASP A 7 29.16 -47.03 -11.25
N SER A 8 29.34 -48.29 -11.66
CA SER A 8 29.18 -49.48 -10.80
C SER A 8 30.16 -49.55 -9.62
N LYS A 9 31.21 -48.71 -9.64
CA LYS A 9 32.22 -48.60 -8.57
C LYS A 9 31.79 -47.68 -7.42
N GLN A 10 30.83 -46.78 -7.65
CA GLN A 10 30.26 -45.96 -6.58
C GLN A 10 28.94 -46.60 -6.13
N ARG A 11 28.89 -47.06 -4.86
CA ARG A 11 27.64 -47.56 -4.26
C ARG A 11 26.70 -46.39 -3.97
N GLN A 12 26.03 -45.89 -5.02
CA GLN A 12 24.98 -44.91 -4.88
C GLN A 12 23.75 -45.61 -4.29
N SER A 13 23.47 -45.38 -3.00
CA SER A 13 22.21 -45.85 -2.41
C SER A 13 21.06 -45.09 -3.06
N ILE A 14 20.27 -45.76 -3.89
CA ILE A 14 19.05 -45.18 -4.46
C ILE A 14 18.08 -45.00 -3.29
N ARG A 15 18.04 -43.79 -2.73
CA ARG A 15 17.06 -43.42 -1.69
C ARG A 15 15.76 -43.10 -2.40
N ASN A 16 14.66 -43.69 -1.95
CA ASN A 16 13.33 -43.27 -2.41
C ASN A 16 13.14 -41.79 -2.02
N LEU A 17 12.92 -40.94 -3.03
CA LEU A 17 12.76 -39.49 -2.87
C LEU A 17 11.40 -39.11 -2.25
N ARG A 18 10.43 -40.02 -2.28
CA ARG A 18 9.12 -39.80 -1.65
C ARG A 18 9.27 -39.85 -0.13
N ILE A 19 8.85 -38.76 0.52
CA ILE A 19 8.72 -38.69 1.97
C ILE A 19 7.58 -39.63 2.39
N ARG A 20 7.85 -40.49 3.38
CA ARG A 20 6.88 -41.51 3.84
C ARG A 20 5.85 -40.96 4.83
N GLU A 21 6.17 -39.84 5.47
CA GLU A 21 5.30 -39.13 6.43
C GLU A 21 4.14 -38.41 5.73
N ASP A 22 4.37 -37.92 4.50
CA ASP A 22 3.36 -37.22 3.71
C ASP A 22 2.44 -38.22 2.98
N THR A 23 1.18 -38.27 3.40
CA THR A 23 0.14 -39.04 2.72
C THR A 23 -0.23 -38.39 1.38
N ALA A 24 -0.53 -39.21 0.38
CA ALA A 24 -1.00 -38.68 -0.90
C ALA A 24 -2.46 -38.22 -0.78
N LYS A 25 -2.84 -37.16 -1.49
CA LYS A 25 -4.18 -36.55 -1.38
C LYS A 25 -5.32 -37.56 -1.57
N TYR A 26 -5.23 -38.40 -2.61
CA TYR A 26 -6.23 -39.43 -2.93
C TYR A 26 -6.26 -40.62 -1.94
N LEU A 27 -5.38 -40.65 -0.94
CA LEU A 27 -5.38 -41.67 0.12
C LEU A 27 -5.97 -41.15 1.43
N TYR A 28 -6.38 -39.87 1.51
CA TYR A 28 -7.05 -39.33 2.69
C TYR A 28 -8.42 -39.97 2.92
N ASN A 29 -9.20 -40.14 1.86
CA ASN A 29 -10.46 -40.86 1.87
C ASN A 29 -10.47 -41.88 0.72
N LEU A 30 -10.77 -43.14 1.03
CA LEU A 30 -10.81 -44.25 0.08
C LEU A 30 -12.19 -44.44 -0.55
N ASP A 31 -13.20 -43.72 -0.07
CA ASP A 31 -14.54 -43.76 -0.65
C ASP A 31 -14.49 -43.20 -2.07
N PRO A 32 -15.04 -43.93 -3.06
CA PRO A 32 -14.99 -43.52 -4.47
C PRO A 32 -15.77 -42.22 -4.74
N ASN A 33 -16.72 -41.89 -3.87
CA ASN A 33 -17.59 -40.71 -3.95
C ASN A 33 -17.15 -39.56 -3.03
N SER A 34 -15.90 -39.58 -2.56
CA SER A 34 -15.34 -38.48 -1.75
C SER A 34 -14.97 -37.29 -2.64
N ALA A 35 -13.73 -36.81 -2.59
CA ALA A 35 -13.26 -35.70 -3.41
C ALA A 35 -12.52 -36.21 -4.66
N TYR A 36 -12.81 -35.60 -5.80
CA TYR A 36 -12.12 -35.92 -7.05
C TYR A 36 -10.65 -35.45 -7.04
N TYR A 37 -9.74 -36.38 -7.31
CA TYR A 37 -8.31 -36.11 -7.51
C TYR A 37 -7.95 -36.19 -9.00
N ASP A 38 -7.41 -35.10 -9.57
CA ASP A 38 -6.87 -35.13 -10.93
C ASP A 38 -5.39 -35.59 -10.90
N PRO A 39 -5.05 -36.79 -11.39
CA PRO A 39 -3.68 -37.31 -11.36
C PRO A 39 -2.72 -36.56 -12.27
N LYS A 40 -3.22 -35.83 -13.29
CA LYS A 40 -2.39 -35.09 -14.24
C LYS A 40 -1.81 -33.84 -13.60
N THR A 41 -2.68 -33.02 -13.02
CA THR A 41 -2.32 -31.76 -12.35
C THR A 41 -1.97 -31.95 -10.88
N ARG A 42 -2.27 -33.14 -10.32
CA ARG A 42 -2.08 -33.51 -8.91
C ARG A 42 -2.86 -32.60 -7.94
N SER A 43 -3.99 -32.06 -8.39
CA SER A 43 -4.87 -31.23 -7.56
C SER A 43 -6.08 -31.99 -7.06
N MET A 44 -6.49 -31.70 -5.82
CA MET A 44 -7.75 -32.16 -5.23
C MET A 44 -8.54 -30.92 -4.84
N ARG A 45 -9.71 -30.72 -5.46
CA ARG A 45 -10.43 -29.45 -5.39
C ARG A 45 -11.19 -29.30 -4.07
N GLU A 46 -12.09 -30.24 -3.84
CA GLU A 46 -12.99 -30.31 -2.68
C GLU A 46 -12.30 -30.99 -1.49
N ASN A 47 -12.95 -30.92 -0.32
CA ASN A 47 -12.42 -31.49 0.91
C ASN A 47 -12.77 -33.00 0.97
N PRO A 48 -11.80 -33.92 1.11
CA PRO A 48 -12.09 -35.35 1.18
C PRO A 48 -12.86 -35.77 2.45
N PHE A 49 -13.00 -34.88 3.45
CA PHE A 49 -13.59 -35.16 4.76
C PHE A 49 -14.94 -34.49 5.02
N GLU A 50 -15.60 -33.92 4.01
CA GLU A 50 -16.88 -33.17 4.16
C GLU A 50 -17.96 -33.93 4.94
N ASN A 51 -18.09 -35.24 4.71
CA ASN A 51 -19.12 -36.08 5.35
C ASN A 51 -18.70 -36.65 6.72
N SER A 52 -17.47 -36.37 7.18
CA SER A 52 -16.93 -36.99 8.40
C SER A 52 -17.29 -36.23 9.69
N GLY A 53 -17.91 -35.05 9.59
CA GLY A 53 -18.31 -34.22 10.73
C GLY A 53 -17.15 -33.60 11.52
N LYS A 54 -15.90 -33.78 11.07
CA LYS A 54 -14.72 -33.16 11.68
C LYS A 54 -14.58 -31.71 11.19
N PRO A 55 -14.27 -30.74 12.08
CA PRO A 55 -14.05 -29.36 11.67
C PRO A 55 -12.78 -29.25 10.83
N GLU A 56 -12.78 -28.32 9.86
CA GLU A 56 -11.68 -28.13 8.88
C GLU A 56 -10.31 -27.90 9.53
N SER A 57 -10.26 -27.36 10.76
CA SER A 57 -9.02 -27.11 11.51
C SER A 57 -8.31 -28.37 12.02
N GLU A 58 -9.07 -29.44 12.27
CA GLU A 58 -8.53 -30.70 12.78
C GLU A 58 -8.11 -31.65 11.66
N VAL A 59 -8.50 -31.33 10.44
CA VAL A 59 -8.30 -32.16 9.26
C VAL A 59 -6.93 -31.86 8.64
N PRO A 60 -6.12 -32.88 8.28
CA PRO A 60 -4.80 -32.67 7.68
C PRO A 60 -4.83 -31.92 6.34
N PHE A 61 -5.93 -32.03 5.60
CA PHE A 61 -6.13 -31.42 4.29
C PHE A 61 -7.62 -31.09 4.06
N ALA A 62 -7.94 -29.81 3.94
CA ALA A 62 -9.30 -29.29 3.73
C ALA A 62 -9.61 -28.94 2.26
N GLY A 63 -8.86 -29.49 1.30
CA GLY A 63 -9.04 -29.19 -0.13
C GLY A 63 -8.15 -28.06 -0.65
N ASP A 64 -7.86 -28.05 -1.96
CA ASP A 64 -7.05 -26.99 -2.58
C ASP A 64 -7.86 -25.67 -2.73
N ASN A 65 -9.20 -25.71 -2.76
CA ASN A 65 -10.04 -24.50 -2.82
C ASN A 65 -9.94 -23.65 -1.56
N PHE A 66 -9.87 -24.29 -0.39
CA PHE A 66 -9.70 -23.63 0.90
C PHE A 66 -8.44 -22.76 0.88
N ILE A 67 -7.28 -23.40 0.62
CA ILE A 67 -5.97 -22.74 0.60
C ILE A 67 -5.87 -21.62 -0.46
N ARG A 68 -6.58 -21.74 -1.60
CA ARG A 68 -6.53 -20.74 -2.68
C ARG A 68 -7.13 -19.39 -2.30
N ASN A 69 -8.15 -19.40 -1.44
CA ASN A 69 -8.84 -18.19 -1.01
C ASN A 69 -8.30 -17.66 0.32
N ASP A 70 -7.36 -18.36 0.94
CA ASP A 70 -6.71 -17.95 2.18
C ASP A 70 -5.58 -16.93 1.93
N GLY A 71 -5.24 -16.18 2.98
CA GLY A 71 -4.13 -15.22 2.97
C GLY A 71 -4.48 -13.90 2.26
N ASP A 72 -3.57 -13.44 1.39
CA ASP A 72 -3.66 -12.11 0.75
C ASP A 72 -4.55 -12.07 -0.50
N ALA A 73 -4.97 -13.22 -1.02
CA ALA A 73 -5.85 -13.32 -2.19
C ALA A 73 -7.15 -12.50 -2.06
N PRO A 74 -7.94 -12.60 -0.96
CA PRO A 74 -9.14 -11.80 -0.79
C PRO A 74 -8.83 -10.31 -0.66
N ALA A 75 -7.73 -9.94 -0.02
CA ALA A 75 -7.32 -8.54 0.09
C ALA A 75 -7.01 -7.96 -1.31
N MET A 76 -6.29 -8.70 -2.16
CA MET A 76 -6.02 -8.29 -3.54
C MET A 76 -7.32 -8.16 -4.36
N LEU A 77 -8.27 -9.09 -4.21
CA LEU A 77 -9.59 -9.02 -4.85
C LEU A 77 -10.35 -7.75 -4.41
N GLN A 78 -10.37 -7.46 -3.11
CA GLN A 78 -10.99 -6.24 -2.57
C GLN A 78 -10.36 -4.97 -3.16
N ARG A 79 -9.03 -4.95 -3.36
CA ARG A 79 -8.35 -3.83 -4.04
C ARG A 79 -8.74 -3.70 -5.50
N GLN A 80 -8.93 -4.81 -6.21
CA GLN A 80 -9.41 -4.79 -7.59
C GLN A 80 -10.84 -4.22 -7.68
N VAL A 81 -11.73 -4.69 -6.80
CA VAL A 81 -13.11 -4.17 -6.71
C VAL A 81 -13.09 -2.67 -6.40
N PHE A 82 -12.26 -2.24 -5.45
CA PHE A 82 -12.08 -0.82 -5.13
C PHE A 82 -11.61 0.00 -6.35
N ALA A 83 -10.66 -0.52 -7.14
CA ALA A 83 -10.21 0.13 -8.37
C ALA A 83 -11.39 0.41 -9.31
N TRP A 84 -12.20 -0.61 -9.58
CA TRP A 84 -13.37 -0.52 -10.46
C TRP A 84 -14.43 0.44 -9.90
N GLU A 85 -14.67 0.41 -8.59
CA GLU A 85 -15.61 1.34 -7.96
C GLU A 85 -15.17 2.80 -8.11
N MET A 86 -13.89 3.10 -7.87
CA MET A 86 -13.37 4.46 -7.98
C MET A 86 -13.36 4.94 -9.43
N GLN A 87 -13.05 4.05 -10.37
CA GLN A 87 -13.13 4.35 -11.80
C GLN A 87 -14.57 4.65 -12.23
N ASN A 88 -15.55 3.84 -11.79
CA ASN A 88 -16.95 4.01 -12.17
C ASN A 88 -17.63 5.20 -11.49
N LYS A 89 -17.34 5.47 -10.21
CA LYS A 89 -18.02 6.52 -9.43
C LYS A 89 -17.38 7.89 -9.62
N LEU A 90 -16.05 7.96 -9.61
CA LEU A 90 -15.30 9.23 -9.58
C LEU A 90 -14.56 9.51 -10.89
N GLY A 91 -14.52 8.55 -11.83
CA GLY A 91 -13.73 8.68 -13.06
C GLY A 91 -12.22 8.69 -12.81
N LEU A 92 -11.76 8.29 -11.63
CA LEU A 92 -10.35 8.22 -11.29
C LEU A 92 -9.72 7.03 -12.03
N ASP A 93 -8.74 7.30 -12.90
CA ASP A 93 -7.97 6.25 -13.56
C ASP A 93 -7.02 5.60 -12.55
N LEU A 94 -7.48 4.57 -11.85
CA LEU A 94 -6.71 3.78 -10.88
C LEU A 94 -6.66 2.34 -11.35
N HIS A 95 -5.46 1.76 -11.43
CA HIS A 95 -5.28 0.40 -11.91
C HIS A 95 -4.36 -0.40 -10.98
N LEU A 96 -4.80 -1.60 -10.58
CA LEU A 96 -4.08 -2.43 -9.61
C LEU A 96 -2.67 -2.82 -10.11
N GLN A 97 -2.53 -3.20 -11.37
CA GLN A 97 -1.24 -3.63 -11.94
C GLN A 97 -0.35 -2.48 -12.40
N ALA A 98 -0.91 -1.32 -12.77
CA ALA A 98 -0.13 -0.19 -13.27
C ALA A 98 0.34 0.70 -12.12
N ASP A 99 -0.59 1.03 -11.21
CA ASP A 99 -0.38 1.92 -10.07
C ASP A 99 -0.72 1.23 -8.72
N PRO A 100 -0.06 0.11 -8.36
CA PRO A 100 -0.41 -0.67 -7.17
C PRO A 100 -0.27 0.12 -5.86
N THR A 101 0.80 0.92 -5.73
CA THR A 101 1.09 1.68 -4.50
C THR A 101 0.15 2.86 -4.31
N ARG A 102 -0.18 3.59 -5.39
CA ARG A 102 -1.14 4.70 -5.34
C ARG A 102 -2.52 4.19 -4.95
N LEU A 103 -2.96 3.09 -5.55
CA LEU A 103 -4.23 2.46 -5.20
C LEU A 103 -4.26 2.03 -3.73
N GLU A 104 -3.19 1.40 -3.25
CA GLU A 104 -3.11 0.91 -1.87
C GLU A 104 -3.16 2.04 -0.84
N LEU A 105 -2.42 3.13 -1.08
CA LEU A 105 -2.47 4.32 -0.24
C LEU A 105 -3.86 4.97 -0.23
N LEU A 106 -4.53 5.04 -1.38
CA LEU A 106 -5.89 5.55 -1.46
C LEU A 106 -6.88 4.64 -0.74
N ALA A 107 -6.77 3.33 -0.91
CA ALA A 107 -7.62 2.35 -0.23
C ALA A 107 -7.48 2.45 1.30
N LYS A 108 -6.26 2.63 1.82
CA LYS A 108 -6.01 2.88 3.25
C LYS A 108 -6.63 4.19 3.75
N LYS A 109 -6.46 5.28 3.00
CA LYS A 109 -7.07 6.57 3.36
C LYS A 109 -8.59 6.48 3.38
N VAL A 110 -9.18 5.80 2.39
CA VAL A 110 -10.63 5.58 2.32
C VAL A 110 -11.10 4.67 3.45
N SER A 111 -10.36 3.63 3.83
CA SER A 111 -10.75 2.78 4.97
C SER A 111 -10.70 3.56 6.28
N MET A 112 -9.66 4.35 6.52
CA MET A 112 -9.57 5.21 7.71
C MET A 112 -10.71 6.23 7.76
N ALA A 113 -11.01 6.89 6.63
CA ALA A 113 -12.13 7.84 6.55
C ALA A 113 -13.49 7.15 6.74
N LYS A 114 -13.63 5.92 6.25
CA LYS A 114 -14.83 5.10 6.45
C LYS A 114 -14.98 4.70 7.92
N ASP A 115 -13.91 4.32 8.61
CA ASP A 115 -13.94 3.99 10.03
C ASP A 115 -14.31 5.21 10.89
N GLN A 116 -13.78 6.40 10.55
CA GLN A 116 -14.17 7.67 11.16
C GLN A 116 -15.64 8.01 10.89
N ALA A 117 -16.13 7.82 9.66
CA ALA A 117 -17.55 8.02 9.37
C ALA A 117 -18.44 7.01 10.11
N HIS A 118 -17.97 5.77 10.29
CA HIS A 118 -18.68 4.79 11.10
C HIS A 118 -18.68 5.14 12.58
N SER A 119 -17.59 5.71 13.13
CA SER A 119 -17.57 6.14 14.53
C SER A 119 -18.50 7.32 14.77
N THR A 120 -18.52 8.33 13.87
CA THR A 120 -19.45 9.45 14.01
C THR A 120 -20.91 9.02 13.89
N VAL A 121 -21.22 8.11 12.96
CA VAL A 121 -22.58 7.52 12.85
C VAL A 121 -22.95 6.74 14.10
N ARG A 122 -22.01 5.97 14.69
CA ARG A 122 -22.26 5.27 15.97
C ARG A 122 -22.52 6.26 17.10
N GLU A 123 -21.76 7.35 17.19
CA GLU A 123 -21.96 8.40 18.20
C GLU A 123 -23.31 9.10 18.03
N GLU A 124 -23.70 9.43 16.80
CA GLU A 124 -25.01 10.02 16.48
C GLU A 124 -26.16 9.09 16.88
N ILE A 125 -26.02 7.78 16.61
CA ILE A 125 -27.00 6.77 17.04
C ILE A 125 -27.07 6.71 18.57
N LEU A 126 -25.93 6.72 19.26
CA LEU A 126 -25.88 6.68 20.73
C LEU A 126 -26.49 7.92 21.38
N GLU A 127 -26.38 9.08 20.74
CA GLU A 127 -27.01 10.32 21.22
C GLU A 127 -28.52 10.30 21.03
N ARG A 128 -29.00 9.77 19.90
CA ARG A 128 -30.43 9.70 19.60
C ARG A 128 -31.17 8.66 20.43
N TYR A 129 -30.55 7.50 20.62
CA TYR A 129 -31.21 6.34 21.21
C TYR A 129 -30.72 5.99 22.62
N GLY A 130 -29.67 6.67 23.11
CA GLY A 130 -29.05 6.34 24.40
C GLY A 130 -28.27 5.01 24.36
N GLY A 131 -27.79 4.54 25.51
CA GLY A 131 -27.12 3.22 25.63
C GLY A 131 -25.60 3.24 25.70
N ARG A 132 -24.98 4.41 25.89
CA ARG A 132 -23.53 4.52 26.18
C ARG A 132 -23.11 3.66 27.38
N GLU A 133 -23.98 3.55 28.38
CA GLU A 133 -23.78 2.75 29.60
C GLU A 133 -23.63 1.24 29.34
N HIS A 134 -24.13 0.73 28.21
CA HIS A 134 -24.04 -0.69 27.86
C HIS A 134 -22.86 -1.04 26.95
N LEU A 135 -22.13 -0.03 26.44
CA LEU A 135 -20.92 -0.23 25.64
C LEU A 135 -19.68 -0.43 26.50
N GLU A 136 -19.63 0.19 27.67
CA GLU A 136 -18.58 -0.04 28.64
C GLU A 136 -18.81 -1.41 29.28
N ALA A 137 -18.02 -2.40 28.88
CA ALA A 137 -18.04 -3.69 29.53
C ALA A 137 -17.69 -3.48 31.02
N PRO A 138 -18.55 -3.94 31.96
CA PRO A 138 -18.23 -3.89 33.37
C PRO A 138 -16.89 -4.57 33.64
N PRO A 139 -16.15 -4.17 34.69
CA PRO A 139 -14.90 -4.82 35.06
C PRO A 139 -15.09 -6.34 35.13
N ARG A 140 -14.09 -7.09 34.65
CA ARG A 140 -14.17 -8.54 34.41
C ARG A 140 -14.64 -9.32 35.65
N ASP A 141 -14.29 -8.83 36.83
CA ASP A 141 -14.67 -9.41 38.12
C ASP A 141 -16.20 -9.40 38.33
N LEU A 142 -16.87 -8.32 37.92
CA LEU A 142 -18.33 -8.22 37.95
C LEU A 142 -18.98 -9.08 36.86
N LEU A 143 -18.34 -9.22 35.70
CA LEU A 143 -18.85 -10.03 34.60
C LEU A 143 -18.82 -11.53 34.92
N MET A 144 -17.78 -11.99 35.61
CA MET A 144 -17.61 -13.39 36.03
C MET A 144 -18.33 -13.70 37.34
N GLY A 145 -18.81 -12.69 38.07
CA GLY A 145 -19.43 -12.85 39.40
C GLY A 145 -18.48 -13.44 40.44
N GLN A 146 -17.18 -13.44 40.16
CA GLN A 146 -16.13 -13.94 41.02
C GLN A 146 -15.50 -12.75 41.75
N TRP A 147 -15.58 -12.75 43.07
CA TRP A 147 -14.97 -11.73 43.93
C TRP A 147 -13.53 -12.09 44.33
N GLU A 148 -13.04 -13.26 43.93
CA GLU A 148 -11.70 -13.75 44.25
C GLU A 148 -10.75 -13.55 43.06
N SER A 149 -9.76 -12.68 43.23
CA SER A 149 -8.64 -12.57 42.30
C SER A 149 -7.65 -13.71 42.59
N TYR A 150 -7.64 -14.75 41.75
CA TYR A 150 -6.69 -15.84 41.89
C TYR A 150 -5.25 -15.34 41.67
N ALA A 151 -4.38 -15.48 42.68
CA ALA A 151 -2.96 -15.14 42.59
C ALA A 151 -2.09 -16.34 42.99
N GLU A 152 -1.22 -16.78 42.08
CA GLU A 152 -0.20 -17.80 42.37
C GLU A 152 1.04 -17.11 42.94
N TYR A 153 1.49 -17.52 44.13
CA TYR A 153 2.71 -17.01 44.77
C TYR A 153 3.84 -18.03 44.64
N ALA A 154 5.05 -17.56 44.35
CA ALA A 154 6.27 -18.34 44.55
C ALA A 154 6.45 -18.61 46.06
N PRO A 155 7.21 -19.65 46.46
CA PRO A 155 7.54 -19.91 47.87
C PRO A 155 8.20 -18.73 48.60
N THR A 156 8.78 -17.78 47.84
CA THR A 156 9.37 -16.53 48.34
C THR A 156 8.36 -15.37 48.48
N GLY A 157 7.08 -15.60 48.20
CA GLY A 157 6.01 -14.60 48.28
C GLY A 157 5.87 -13.70 47.04
N ARG A 158 6.63 -13.93 45.97
CA ARG A 158 6.50 -13.19 44.70
C ARG A 158 5.30 -13.70 43.90
N VAL A 159 4.40 -12.82 43.48
CA VAL A 159 3.28 -13.21 42.60
C VAL A 159 3.82 -13.65 41.23
N LEU A 160 3.46 -14.85 40.80
CA LEU A 160 3.80 -15.45 39.51
C LEU A 160 2.68 -15.21 38.47
N LYS A 161 1.42 -15.35 38.88
CA LYS A 161 0.27 -15.31 37.98
C LYS A 161 -0.95 -14.72 38.67
N GLY A 162 -1.73 -13.92 37.93
CA GLY A 162 -3.09 -13.54 38.33
C GLY A 162 -3.26 -12.24 39.10
N SER A 163 -2.18 -11.56 39.52
CA SER A 163 -2.27 -10.13 39.83
C SER A 163 -1.98 -9.29 38.59
N GLU A 164 -2.60 -8.12 38.50
CA GLU A 164 -2.16 -7.07 37.56
C GLU A 164 -0.66 -6.81 37.78
N ARG A 165 0.09 -6.66 36.68
CA ARG A 165 1.52 -6.39 36.76
C ARG A 165 1.69 -5.02 37.40
N VAL A 166 2.20 -4.98 38.63
CA VAL A 166 2.53 -3.72 39.29
C VAL A 166 3.48 -2.94 38.38
N THR A 167 3.05 -1.75 37.96
CA THR A 167 3.89 -0.82 37.20
C THR A 167 5.18 -0.58 38.00
N VAL A 168 6.33 -0.87 37.41
CA VAL A 168 7.63 -0.72 38.07
C VAL A 168 7.86 0.75 38.39
N LYS A 169 7.75 1.11 39.67
CA LYS A 169 8.15 2.44 40.16
C LYS A 169 9.66 2.48 40.32
N SER A 170 10.28 3.65 40.10
CA SER A 170 11.71 3.78 40.39
C SER A 170 11.99 3.73 41.91
N ARG A 171 13.27 3.61 42.28
CA ARG A 171 13.72 3.56 43.68
C ARG A 171 13.38 4.83 44.48
N TYR A 172 13.12 5.93 43.79
CA TYR A 172 12.79 7.21 44.41
C TYR A 172 11.27 7.40 44.43
N GLU A 173 10.77 8.13 45.42
CA GLU A 173 9.35 8.48 45.49
C GLU A 173 8.98 9.39 44.31
N GLU A 174 8.38 8.80 43.29
CA GLU A 174 7.80 9.52 42.16
C GLU A 174 6.46 10.15 42.57
N ASP A 175 6.10 11.26 41.92
CA ASP A 175 4.79 11.92 42.07
C ASP A 175 4.44 12.39 43.50
N VAL A 176 5.45 12.79 44.29
CA VAL A 176 5.22 13.44 45.59
C VAL A 176 4.81 14.90 45.38
N PHE A 177 3.51 15.14 45.47
CA PHE A 177 2.90 16.46 45.38
C PHE A 177 2.83 17.12 46.76
N LEU A 178 3.80 17.98 47.07
CA LEU A 178 3.79 18.77 48.30
C LEU A 178 2.64 19.79 48.25
N LYS A 179 1.97 20.02 49.39
CA LYS A 179 1.05 21.15 49.65
C LYS A 179 0.10 21.54 48.48
N ASN A 180 -0.57 20.53 47.90
CA ASN A 180 -1.60 20.66 46.83
C ASN A 180 -1.07 21.19 45.47
N HIS A 181 0.19 20.94 45.14
CA HIS A 181 0.71 21.16 43.79
C HIS A 181 0.32 20.02 42.85
N LYS A 182 0.11 20.29 41.55
CA LYS A 182 -0.16 19.24 40.54
C LYS A 182 1.10 18.71 39.84
N SER A 183 2.27 19.21 40.25
CA SER A 183 3.57 18.90 39.65
C SER A 183 4.61 18.72 40.74
N VAL A 184 5.60 17.87 40.51
CA VAL A 184 6.72 17.63 41.44
C VAL A 184 7.63 18.86 41.52
N TRP A 185 8.30 19.06 42.66
CA TRP A 185 9.30 20.11 42.83
C TRP A 185 10.48 19.90 41.88
N GLY A 186 10.91 20.94 41.17
CA GLY A 186 11.93 20.84 40.12
C GLY A 186 11.37 20.59 38.72
N SER A 187 10.04 20.52 38.58
CA SER A 187 9.36 20.48 37.27
C SER A 187 9.42 21.81 36.50
N TYR A 188 9.88 22.89 37.14
CA TYR A 188 10.06 24.21 36.54
C TYR A 188 11.43 24.77 36.94
N TRP A 189 12.08 25.50 36.03
CA TRP A 189 13.38 26.14 36.25
C TRP A 189 13.32 27.56 35.72
N TYR A 190 13.68 28.53 36.57
CA TYR A 190 13.74 29.94 36.18
C TYR A 190 14.83 30.65 36.97
N ALA A 191 15.67 31.45 36.28
CA ALA A 191 16.70 32.32 36.87
C ALA A 191 17.58 31.64 37.95
N GLY A 192 18.04 30.41 37.72
CA GLY A 192 18.92 29.71 38.67
C GLY A 192 18.19 29.02 39.83
N GLN A 193 16.86 29.04 39.85
CA GLN A 193 16.04 28.43 40.90
C GLN A 193 15.07 27.40 40.33
N TRP A 194 14.92 26.29 41.06
CA TRP A 194 13.93 25.25 40.78
C TRP A 194 12.58 25.62 41.38
N GLY A 195 11.50 25.23 40.72
CA GLY A 195 10.13 25.52 41.12
C GLY A 195 9.12 24.47 40.66
N TYR A 196 7.85 24.81 40.81
CA TYR A 196 6.71 23.98 40.38
C TYR A 196 6.13 24.43 39.03
N ARG A 197 5.90 23.50 38.10
CA ARG A 197 5.27 23.78 36.80
C ARG A 197 3.81 24.22 36.92
N CYS A 198 3.08 23.75 37.94
CA CYS A 198 1.66 24.07 38.10
C CYS A 198 1.41 25.54 38.49
N CYS A 199 2.31 26.17 39.23
CA CYS A 199 2.11 27.48 39.84
C CYS A 199 3.27 28.48 39.57
N HIS A 200 4.36 28.02 38.92
CA HIS A 200 5.63 28.74 38.73
C HIS A 200 6.25 29.29 40.02
N SER A 201 5.86 28.75 41.19
CA SER A 201 6.46 29.16 42.46
C SER A 201 7.84 28.54 42.63
N LEU A 202 8.80 29.38 43.05
CA LEU A 202 10.20 29.03 43.31
C LEU A 202 10.46 28.66 44.77
N ILE A 203 9.40 28.37 45.54
CA ILE A 203 9.48 28.04 46.97
C ILE A 203 8.89 26.64 47.21
N LYS A 204 9.73 25.71 47.71
CA LYS A 204 9.43 24.26 47.87
C LYS A 204 8.26 23.94 48.78
N GLU A 205 7.89 24.87 49.64
CA GLU A 205 6.90 24.64 50.67
C GLU A 205 5.75 25.65 50.61
N SER A 206 5.59 26.30 49.46
CA SER A 206 4.43 27.14 49.17
C SER A 206 3.20 26.30 48.87
N TYR A 207 2.01 26.79 49.21
CA TYR A 207 0.75 26.23 48.70
C TYR A 207 0.57 26.63 47.23
N CYS A 208 -0.04 25.76 46.41
CA CYS A 208 -0.26 26.10 45.00
C CYS A 208 -1.28 27.22 44.85
N THR A 209 -0.90 28.26 44.11
CA THR A 209 -1.71 29.44 43.76
C THR A 209 -2.54 29.27 42.47
N GLY A 210 -2.55 28.07 41.89
CA GLY A 210 -3.11 27.74 40.57
C GLY A 210 -2.52 28.56 39.41
N ASP A 211 -3.28 28.68 38.32
CA ASP A 211 -2.88 29.44 37.13
C ASP A 211 -2.74 30.95 37.38
N LYS A 212 -3.31 31.46 38.48
CA LYS A 212 -3.13 32.86 38.91
C LYS A 212 -1.67 33.18 39.25
N GLY A 213 -0.92 32.22 39.80
CA GLY A 213 0.52 32.38 40.07
C GLY A 213 1.38 32.48 38.81
N LYS A 214 1.01 31.76 37.75
CA LYS A 214 1.69 31.82 36.44
C LYS A 214 1.52 33.18 35.78
N ALA A 215 0.31 33.75 35.83
CA ALA A 215 0.05 35.07 35.30
C ALA A 215 0.95 36.11 35.98
N VAL A 216 0.96 36.16 37.32
CA VAL A 216 1.78 37.11 38.08
C VAL A 216 3.27 36.97 37.79
N THR A 217 3.79 35.73 37.73
CA THR A 217 5.21 35.51 37.42
C THR A 217 5.55 35.93 36.00
N SER A 218 4.69 35.66 35.00
CA SER A 218 4.90 36.14 33.62
C SER A 218 4.94 37.67 33.51
N PHE A 219 4.12 38.38 34.28
CA PHE A 219 4.16 39.85 34.34
C PHE A 219 5.43 40.40 34.99
N THR A 220 6.05 39.66 35.92
CA THR A 220 7.32 40.08 36.52
C THR A 220 8.53 39.85 35.62
N THR A 221 8.43 38.96 34.62
CA THR A 221 9.54 38.68 33.69
C THR A 221 9.74 39.72 32.58
N SER A 222 8.83 40.69 32.44
CA SER A 222 8.97 41.79 31.46
C SER A 222 9.62 43.05 32.03
N ASN A 223 10.02 43.07 33.30
CA ASN A 223 10.59 44.26 33.93
C ASN A 223 12.04 43.99 34.38
N ASP A 224 12.98 44.38 33.52
CA ASP A 224 14.33 44.76 33.96
C ASP A 224 14.24 45.89 35.00
N PRO A 225 15.09 45.92 36.05
CA PRO A 225 15.00 46.92 37.10
C PRO A 225 15.65 48.23 36.63
N THR A 226 14.86 49.15 36.06
CA THR A 226 15.21 50.57 35.97
C THR A 226 13.95 51.44 35.93
N SER A 227 13.97 52.51 36.73
CA SER A 227 13.08 53.69 36.76
C SER A 227 11.64 53.56 37.29
N THR A 228 11.48 54.10 38.50
CA THR A 228 10.59 55.21 38.91
C THR A 228 9.21 55.44 38.25
N SER A 229 8.25 55.72 39.15
CA SER A 229 7.08 56.62 39.05
C SER A 229 5.73 56.18 38.43
N THR A 230 4.71 56.34 39.28
CA THR A 230 3.36 56.95 39.06
C THR A 230 2.23 56.16 38.37
N THR A 231 1.21 55.85 39.19
CA THR A 231 -0.25 56.07 39.01
C THR A 231 -0.89 55.91 37.62
N ASP A 232 -1.83 54.97 37.47
CA ASP A 232 -3.29 55.20 37.37
C ASP A 232 -4.07 53.99 36.79
N LEU A 233 -5.30 53.80 37.30
CA LEU A 233 -6.39 52.92 36.80
C LEU A 233 -7.23 53.67 35.73
N PRO A 234 -8.36 53.15 35.18
CA PRO A 234 -8.72 51.87 34.53
C PRO A 234 -9.20 52.14 33.05
N GLU A 235 -9.63 51.19 32.21
CA GLU A 235 -11.05 50.79 31.98
C GLU A 235 -11.19 49.93 30.67
N VAL A 236 -12.41 49.49 30.36
CA VAL A 236 -12.85 48.21 29.75
C VAL A 236 -13.27 48.36 28.24
N PRO A 237 -14.13 47.51 27.62
CA PRO A 237 -13.89 46.63 26.46
C PRO A 237 -14.52 47.10 25.12
N ALA A 238 -14.42 46.31 24.03
CA ALA A 238 -15.49 46.19 23.02
C ALA A 238 -15.32 44.94 22.13
N GLU A 239 -16.46 44.31 21.86
CA GLU A 239 -16.65 43.05 21.15
C GLU A 239 -16.72 43.21 19.62
N ALA A 240 -16.53 42.07 18.95
CA ALA A 240 -17.22 41.60 17.74
C ALA A 240 -17.11 42.41 16.42
N GLN A 241 -16.60 41.72 15.38
CA GLN A 241 -17.33 41.63 14.12
C GLN A 241 -16.90 40.43 13.25
N THR A 242 -17.87 39.50 13.13
CA THR A 242 -18.41 38.90 11.89
C THR A 242 -17.53 38.03 11.00
N GLY A 243 -18.05 36.82 10.75
CA GLY A 243 -17.47 35.82 9.88
C GLY A 243 -17.80 35.98 8.40
N SER A 244 -17.08 35.22 7.58
CA SER A 244 -17.51 34.76 6.27
C SER A 244 -16.64 33.60 5.79
N SER A 245 -17.32 32.61 5.19
CA SER A 245 -16.85 31.60 4.25
C SER A 245 -16.82 30.14 4.75
N VAL A 246 -17.86 29.42 4.32
CA VAL A 246 -18.19 28.02 4.60
C VAL A 246 -17.59 27.08 3.53
N LEU A 247 -16.42 27.39 2.96
CA LEU A 247 -15.83 26.57 1.88
C LEU A 247 -14.31 26.38 1.98
N ALA A 248 -13.80 25.99 3.15
CA ALA A 248 -12.38 25.67 3.32
C ALA A 248 -12.04 24.70 4.48
N PRO A 249 -12.52 23.44 4.47
CA PRO A 249 -11.68 22.41 5.10
C PRO A 249 -11.67 21.10 4.28
N LEU A 250 -10.90 21.08 3.19
CA LEU A 250 -10.43 19.82 2.58
C LEU A 250 -8.93 19.77 2.29
N LEU A 251 -8.17 20.81 2.64
CA LEU A 251 -6.73 20.88 2.43
C LEU A 251 -6.07 21.74 3.51
N SER A 252 -6.10 21.32 4.78
CA SER A 252 -5.18 21.76 5.84
C SER A 252 -5.45 20.97 7.13
N ILE A 253 -4.80 19.82 7.28
CA ILE A 253 -4.60 19.22 8.60
C ILE A 253 -3.25 19.74 9.12
N PRO A 254 -3.17 20.38 10.29
CA PRO A 254 -1.90 20.76 10.88
C PRO A 254 -1.12 19.51 11.31
N ASN A 255 0.15 19.44 10.93
CA ASN A 255 1.13 18.50 11.45
C ASN A 255 1.35 18.79 12.94
N ASN A 256 0.50 18.21 13.81
CA ASN A 256 0.78 18.12 15.23
C ASN A 256 1.36 16.73 15.51
N ALA A 257 2.66 16.59 15.22
CA ALA A 257 3.48 15.51 15.75
C ALA A 257 3.92 15.89 17.17
N GLU A 258 3.01 15.79 18.13
CA GLU A 258 3.41 15.73 19.53
C GLU A 258 3.84 14.29 19.83
N ASN A 259 5.16 14.15 19.96
CA ASN A 259 5.85 12.95 20.45
C ASN A 259 5.31 12.55 21.82
N THR A 260 4.32 11.67 21.84
CA THR A 260 4.00 10.86 23.03
C THR A 260 4.96 9.67 23.01
N THR A 261 6.16 9.86 23.55
CA THR A 261 7.08 8.75 23.83
C THR A 261 6.61 8.03 25.08
N GLN A 262 5.77 7.01 24.91
CA GLN A 262 5.68 5.94 25.89
C GLN A 262 7.00 5.16 25.80
N LYS A 263 7.92 5.46 26.73
CA LYS A 263 9.12 4.65 26.96
C LYS A 263 8.70 3.34 27.60
N HIS A 264 8.40 2.34 26.76
CA HIS A 264 8.53 0.94 27.15
C HIS A 264 10.01 0.56 27.05
N SER A 265 10.59 0.14 28.16
CA SER A 265 11.97 -0.36 28.21
C SER A 265 12.00 -1.81 27.73
N ASP A 266 12.14 -2.02 26.42
CA ASP A 266 12.56 -3.30 25.83
C ASP A 266 13.81 -3.04 24.99
N THR A 267 14.95 -2.91 25.68
CA THR A 267 16.27 -2.71 25.06
C THR A 267 16.66 -3.85 24.12
N ASP A 268 16.08 -5.03 24.31
CA ASP A 268 16.36 -6.22 23.51
C ASP A 268 15.67 -6.22 22.13
N ASP A 269 14.57 -5.47 21.96
CA ASP A 269 13.83 -5.40 20.70
C ASP A 269 14.39 -4.34 19.74
N GLU A 270 14.93 -3.24 20.26
CA GLU A 270 15.62 -2.21 19.45
C GLU A 270 16.94 -2.73 18.86
N ASP A 271 17.71 -3.50 19.63
CA ASP A 271 18.96 -4.12 19.13
C ASP A 271 18.69 -5.15 18.03
N ARG A 272 17.63 -5.95 18.16
CA ARG A 272 17.18 -6.88 17.12
C ARG A 272 16.65 -6.16 15.88
N ASN A 273 16.02 -5.01 16.04
CA ASN A 273 15.53 -4.20 14.93
C ASN A 273 16.70 -3.55 14.16
N MET A 274 17.70 -3.03 14.87
CA MET A 274 18.92 -2.49 14.28
C MET A 274 19.72 -3.57 13.53
N GLU A 275 19.81 -4.79 14.06
CA GLU A 275 20.48 -5.90 13.37
C GLU A 275 19.73 -6.33 12.09
N ARG A 276 18.38 -6.32 12.12
CA ARG A 276 17.55 -6.56 10.93
C ARG A 276 17.69 -5.48 9.86
N ILE A 277 17.82 -4.22 10.26
CA ILE A 277 18.06 -3.10 9.35
C ILE A 277 19.43 -3.25 8.69
N HIS A 278 20.46 -3.56 9.46
CA HIS A 278 21.81 -3.79 8.94
C HIS A 278 21.86 -4.99 7.97
N GLN A 279 21.18 -6.10 8.28
CA GLN A 279 21.07 -7.25 7.37
C GLN A 279 20.37 -6.88 6.05
N ARG A 280 19.29 -6.10 6.11
CA ARG A 280 18.60 -5.57 4.92
C ARG A 280 19.49 -4.70 4.05
N GLU A 281 20.33 -3.86 4.69
CA GLU A 281 21.23 -2.96 3.98
C GLU A 281 22.37 -3.72 3.29
N VAL A 282 22.90 -4.76 3.95
CA VAL A 282 23.89 -5.70 3.35
C VAL A 282 23.30 -6.47 2.18
N ASP A 283 22.06 -6.97 2.31
CA ASP A 283 21.38 -7.68 1.22
C ASP A 283 21.04 -6.77 0.04
N PHE A 284 20.67 -5.52 0.32
CA PHE A 284 20.43 -4.51 -0.70
C PHE A 284 21.72 -4.15 -1.47
N ALA A 285 22.84 -3.97 -0.76
CA ALA A 285 24.16 -3.75 -1.37
C ALA A 285 24.58 -4.93 -2.26
N ARG A 286 24.38 -6.17 -1.78
CA ARG A 286 24.68 -7.40 -2.54
C ARG A 286 23.79 -7.55 -3.78
N SER A 287 22.52 -7.14 -3.70
CA SER A 287 21.59 -7.12 -4.83
C SER A 287 22.01 -6.10 -5.89
N LYS A 288 22.40 -4.89 -5.47
CA LYS A 288 22.90 -3.83 -6.34
C LYS A 288 24.17 -4.25 -7.10
N GLU A 289 25.13 -4.86 -6.40
CA GLU A 289 26.36 -5.40 -7.02
C GLU A 289 26.03 -6.51 -8.06
N ARG A 290 25.06 -7.38 -7.77
CA ARG A 290 24.60 -8.43 -8.69
C ARG A 290 23.95 -7.83 -9.94
N GLN A 291 23.17 -6.76 -9.80
CA GLN A 291 22.59 -6.04 -10.94
C GLN A 291 23.65 -5.36 -11.81
N GLU A 292 24.65 -4.72 -11.21
CA GLU A 292 25.76 -4.10 -11.94
C GLU A 292 26.60 -5.13 -12.70
N ARG A 293 26.90 -6.29 -12.10
CA ARG A 293 27.59 -7.40 -12.79
C ARG A 293 26.78 -7.92 -13.98
N ARG A 294 25.45 -8.01 -13.85
CA ARG A 294 24.55 -8.40 -14.96
C ARG A 294 24.54 -7.33 -16.05
N ALA A 295 24.51 -6.05 -15.70
CA ALA A 295 24.57 -4.94 -16.65
C ALA A 295 25.90 -4.91 -17.44
N LYS A 296 27.04 -5.14 -16.77
CA LYS A 296 28.36 -5.23 -17.40
C LYS A 296 28.44 -6.41 -18.39
N LYS A 297 27.96 -7.60 -18.00
CA LYS A 297 27.84 -8.75 -18.91
C LYS A 297 26.96 -8.48 -20.14
N ARG A 298 25.85 -7.73 -19.98
CA ARG A 298 25.00 -7.33 -21.13
C ARG A 298 25.70 -6.33 -22.04
N ARG A 299 26.45 -5.36 -21.51
CA ARG A 299 27.28 -4.42 -22.28
C ARG A 299 28.38 -5.14 -23.06
N ASP A 300 29.06 -6.12 -22.45
CA ASP A 300 30.11 -6.90 -23.10
C ASP A 300 29.56 -7.80 -24.22
N LYS A 301 28.39 -8.43 -24.02
CA LYS A 301 27.68 -9.15 -25.09
C LYS A 301 27.30 -8.22 -26.26
N LYS A 302 26.84 -7.00 -25.98
CA LYS A 302 26.47 -6.00 -27.01
C LYS A 302 27.69 -5.47 -27.77
N LYS A 303 28.86 -5.36 -27.13
CA LYS A 303 30.14 -5.01 -27.79
C LYS A 303 30.62 -6.15 -28.70
N LYS A 304 30.54 -7.41 -28.26
CA LYS A 304 30.86 -8.58 -29.10
C LYS A 304 29.94 -8.72 -30.32
N SER A 305 28.64 -8.46 -30.17
CA SER A 305 27.70 -8.52 -31.31
C SER A 305 27.88 -7.37 -32.32
N LYS A 306 28.27 -6.17 -31.87
CA LYS A 306 28.65 -5.06 -32.76
C LYS A 306 29.93 -5.33 -33.55
N HIS A 307 30.91 -6.02 -32.97
CA HIS A 307 32.14 -6.42 -33.68
C HIS A 307 31.86 -7.49 -34.75
N GLY A 308 30.86 -8.37 -34.53
CA GLY A 308 30.41 -9.35 -35.53
C GLY A 308 29.60 -8.76 -36.71
N LYS A 309 28.89 -7.64 -36.51
CA LYS A 309 28.08 -7.00 -37.57
C LYS A 309 28.85 -6.02 -38.47
N LYS A 310 30.09 -5.64 -38.12
CA LYS A 310 30.93 -4.78 -38.99
C LYS A 310 31.63 -5.52 -40.16
N ARG A 311 31.50 -6.84 -40.27
CA ARG A 311 32.08 -7.64 -41.38
C ARG A 311 31.07 -8.06 -42.46
N LYS A 312 29.84 -7.56 -42.45
CA LYS A 312 28.84 -7.81 -43.51
C LYS A 312 28.01 -6.56 -43.78
N ARG A 313 28.56 -5.66 -44.59
CA ARG A 313 27.83 -4.66 -45.41
C ARG A 313 28.86 -3.90 -46.24
N SER A 314 29.25 -4.51 -47.36
CA SER A 314 29.84 -3.82 -48.50
C SER A 314 28.89 -4.05 -49.67
N TYR A 315 28.31 -2.95 -50.15
CA TYR A 315 28.00 -2.68 -51.54
C TYR A 315 26.95 -3.56 -52.26
N SER A 316 25.70 -3.08 -52.27
CA SER A 316 24.94 -2.89 -53.51
C SER A 316 23.84 -1.85 -53.28
N SER A 317 23.90 -0.73 -53.99
CA SER A 317 22.73 -0.05 -54.53
C SER A 317 23.24 0.95 -55.55
N SER A 318 22.74 0.75 -56.76
CA SER A 318 22.90 1.57 -57.94
C SER A 318 22.36 2.98 -57.73
N ASP A 319 23.07 3.88 -58.39
CA ASP A 319 22.82 5.29 -58.64
C ASP A 319 21.54 5.50 -59.44
N SER A 320 20.75 6.51 -59.05
CA SER A 320 19.82 7.17 -59.97
C SER A 320 19.76 8.64 -59.60
N SER A 321 20.32 9.44 -60.49
CA SER A 321 20.44 10.88 -60.50
C SER A 321 19.08 11.59 -60.48
N ILE A 322 18.95 12.58 -59.59
CA ILE A 322 17.84 13.54 -59.53
C ILE A 322 18.32 14.88 -60.09
N SER A 323 17.64 15.33 -61.15
CA SER A 323 17.70 16.70 -61.66
C SER A 323 16.48 17.48 -61.17
N ASN A 324 16.73 18.71 -60.71
CA ASN A 324 15.81 19.63 -60.03
C ASN A 324 14.55 20.03 -60.83
N SER A 325 13.39 19.99 -60.16
CA SER A 325 12.23 20.87 -60.35
C SER A 325 11.34 20.74 -59.11
N SER A 326 11.21 21.81 -58.30
CA SER A 326 10.57 21.76 -56.97
C SER A 326 9.05 21.56 -56.99
N ASP A 327 8.43 21.63 -58.17
CA ASP A 327 6.99 21.43 -58.34
C ASP A 327 6.62 19.98 -58.71
N ASP A 328 7.53 19.22 -59.34
CA ASP A 328 7.28 17.83 -59.78
C ASP A 328 7.39 16.77 -58.65
N GLU A 329 8.15 17.06 -57.59
CA GLU A 329 8.30 16.19 -56.41
C GLU A 329 7.01 16.10 -55.60
N ASN A 330 6.29 17.22 -55.46
CA ASN A 330 5.00 17.27 -54.76
C ASN A 330 3.92 16.51 -55.52
N ASP A 331 3.85 16.67 -56.85
CA ASP A 331 2.92 15.92 -57.69
C ASP A 331 3.16 14.41 -57.65
N SER A 332 4.43 14.00 -57.60
CA SER A 332 4.81 12.59 -57.48
C SER A 332 4.42 12.01 -56.12
N ARG A 333 4.59 12.76 -55.04
CA ARG A 333 4.15 12.38 -53.69
C ARG A 333 2.62 12.32 -53.60
N GLU A 334 1.90 13.28 -54.18
CA GLU A 334 0.45 13.25 -54.24
C GLU A 334 -0.10 12.04 -55.00
N LYS A 335 0.54 11.65 -56.11
CA LYS A 335 0.17 10.43 -56.86
C LYS A 335 0.34 9.17 -56.01
N ARG A 336 1.41 9.08 -55.22
CA ARG A 336 1.62 7.96 -54.28
C ARG A 336 0.59 7.95 -53.15
N ILE A 337 0.28 9.11 -52.56
CA ILE A 337 -0.77 9.23 -51.54
C ILE A 337 -2.14 8.85 -52.12
N LYS A 338 -2.48 9.29 -53.34
CA LYS A 338 -3.74 8.92 -54.02
C LYS A 338 -3.84 7.42 -54.28
N ALA A 339 -2.73 6.78 -54.72
CA ALA A 339 -2.67 5.34 -54.90
C ALA A 339 -2.88 4.58 -53.58
N GLU A 340 -2.29 5.06 -52.48
CA GLU A 340 -2.46 4.44 -51.16
C GLU A 340 -3.86 4.67 -50.57
N ILE A 341 -4.48 5.83 -50.84
CA ILE A 341 -5.90 6.09 -50.52
C ILE A 341 -6.81 5.09 -51.25
N GLU A 342 -6.56 4.82 -52.54
CA GLU A 342 -7.36 3.86 -53.30
C GLU A 342 -7.19 2.43 -52.76
N LYS A 343 -5.98 2.06 -52.35
CA LYS A 343 -5.69 0.77 -51.73
C LYS A 343 -6.37 0.60 -50.37
N GLU A 344 -6.36 1.63 -49.53
CA GLU A 344 -7.06 1.59 -48.23
C GLU A 344 -8.58 1.57 -48.43
N LYS A 345 -9.13 2.29 -49.42
CA LYS A 345 -10.56 2.18 -49.78
C LYS A 345 -10.95 0.77 -50.24
N ARG A 346 -10.10 0.11 -51.04
CA ARG A 346 -10.33 -1.29 -51.46
C ARG A 346 -10.32 -2.23 -50.25
N ARG A 347 -9.37 -2.07 -49.34
CA ARG A 347 -9.32 -2.83 -48.07
C ARG A 347 -10.57 -2.59 -47.22
N LEU A 348 -11.05 -1.35 -47.09
CA LEU A 348 -12.28 -1.05 -46.35
C LEU A 348 -13.51 -1.68 -47.01
N ALA A 349 -13.60 -1.66 -48.34
CA ALA A 349 -14.67 -2.32 -49.07
C ALA A 349 -14.63 -3.85 -48.92
N GLU A 350 -13.44 -4.45 -48.90
CA GLU A 350 -13.27 -5.88 -48.57
C GLU A 350 -13.74 -6.16 -47.14
N VAL A 351 -13.36 -5.35 -46.16
CA VAL A 351 -13.83 -5.49 -44.77
C VAL A 351 -15.36 -5.38 -44.69
N GLU A 352 -15.95 -4.42 -45.40
CA GLU A 352 -17.41 -4.24 -45.46
C GLU A 352 -18.11 -5.46 -46.09
N GLN A 353 -17.57 -5.99 -47.20
CA GLN A 353 -18.05 -7.23 -47.79
C GLN A 353 -17.92 -8.42 -46.83
N MET A 354 -16.83 -8.51 -46.08
CA MET A 354 -16.65 -9.51 -45.03
C MET A 354 -17.62 -9.31 -43.87
N MET A 355 -17.98 -8.06 -43.55
CA MET A 355 -18.94 -7.69 -42.52
C MET A 355 -20.38 -8.11 -42.87
N LEU A 356 -20.73 -8.04 -44.15
CA LEU A 356 -22.02 -8.47 -44.69
C LEU A 356 -22.22 -10.00 -44.69
N ILE A 357 -21.14 -10.78 -44.65
CA ILE A 357 -21.21 -12.24 -44.53
C ILE A 357 -21.50 -12.62 -43.06
N ASP A 358 -22.44 -13.56 -42.87
CA ASP A 358 -22.81 -14.14 -41.58
C ASP A 358 -21.59 -14.50 -40.73
N GLU A 359 -21.65 -14.19 -39.43
CA GLU A 359 -20.53 -14.32 -38.49
C GLU A 359 -19.92 -15.73 -38.46
N ARG A 360 -20.74 -16.78 -38.65
CA ARG A 360 -20.29 -18.18 -38.69
C ARG A 360 -19.54 -18.57 -39.96
N LYS A 361 -19.74 -17.85 -41.06
CA LYS A 361 -19.11 -18.10 -42.37
C LYS A 361 -17.93 -17.18 -42.63
N ARG A 362 -17.72 -16.16 -41.80
CA ARG A 362 -16.55 -15.27 -41.90
C ARG A 362 -15.28 -16.08 -41.60
N PRO A 363 -14.32 -16.20 -42.52
CA PRO A 363 -13.05 -16.86 -42.26
C PRO A 363 -12.32 -16.16 -41.11
N TYR A 364 -11.79 -16.95 -40.18
CA TYR A 364 -10.98 -16.43 -39.09
C TYR A 364 -9.69 -15.84 -39.64
N HIS A 365 -9.53 -14.52 -39.48
CA HIS A 365 -8.24 -13.89 -39.69
C HIS A 365 -7.36 -14.22 -38.48
N SER A 366 -6.75 -15.41 -38.48
CA SER A 366 -5.73 -15.76 -37.49
C SER A 366 -4.61 -14.73 -37.60
N LEU A 367 -4.16 -14.22 -36.46
CA LEU A 367 -3.18 -13.14 -36.21
C LEU A 367 -1.78 -13.31 -36.89
N SER A 368 -1.66 -14.08 -37.97
CA SER A 368 -0.41 -14.29 -38.71
C SER A 368 -0.09 -13.19 -39.73
N ALA A 369 -0.96 -12.21 -39.94
CA ALA A 369 -0.68 -11.07 -40.80
C ALA A 369 -0.36 -9.84 -39.94
N ASN A 370 0.91 -9.73 -39.54
CA ASN A 370 1.64 -8.47 -39.39
C ASN A 370 3.11 -8.78 -39.07
N ASP A 371 3.85 -9.11 -40.12
CA ASP A 371 5.32 -9.18 -40.15
C ASP A 371 5.94 -7.80 -39.91
N GLY A 372 5.82 -7.24 -38.71
CA GLY A 372 6.55 -6.03 -38.32
C GLY A 372 6.48 -4.84 -39.30
N HIS A 373 5.43 -4.75 -40.14
CA HIS A 373 5.26 -3.69 -41.12
C HIS A 373 5.02 -2.38 -40.37
N VAL A 374 6.00 -1.49 -40.44
CA VAL A 374 5.89 -0.14 -39.89
C VAL A 374 5.25 0.71 -40.98
N PRO A 375 4.06 1.30 -40.75
CA PRO A 375 3.37 2.09 -41.76
C PRO A 375 4.27 3.17 -42.34
N THR A 376 4.27 3.30 -43.66
CA THR A 376 5.02 4.35 -44.34
C THR A 376 4.37 5.72 -44.10
N GLN A 377 5.13 6.80 -44.30
CA GLN A 377 4.59 8.16 -44.11
C GLN A 377 3.40 8.44 -45.04
N GLU A 378 3.44 7.94 -46.27
CA GLU A 378 2.38 8.08 -47.27
C GLU A 378 1.12 7.27 -46.87
N GLU A 379 1.29 6.08 -46.30
CA GLU A 379 0.20 5.26 -45.72
C GLU A 379 -0.48 5.97 -44.55
N MET A 380 0.31 6.57 -43.64
CA MET A 380 -0.26 7.33 -42.52
C MET A 380 -1.01 8.57 -43.00
N GLU A 381 -0.46 9.31 -43.98
CA GLU A 381 -1.12 10.48 -44.57
C GLU A 381 -2.41 10.12 -45.31
N ALA A 382 -2.45 8.98 -46.02
CA ALA A 382 -3.65 8.45 -46.63
C ALA A 382 -4.73 8.10 -45.59
N TYR A 383 -4.33 7.45 -44.49
CA TYR A 383 -5.23 7.12 -43.38
C TYR A 383 -5.81 8.38 -42.73
N TYR A 384 -4.99 9.40 -42.46
CA TYR A 384 -5.47 10.66 -41.89
C TYR A 384 -6.41 11.43 -42.81
N ARG A 385 -6.22 11.35 -44.14
CA ARG A 385 -7.13 11.97 -45.13
C ARG A 385 -8.47 11.24 -45.25
N LEU A 386 -8.49 9.93 -45.04
CA LEU A 386 -9.72 9.10 -45.09
C LEU A 386 -10.50 9.10 -43.78
N ARG A 387 -9.84 9.39 -42.65
CA ARG A 387 -10.45 9.35 -41.33
C ARG A 387 -11.47 10.50 -41.19
N GLN A 388 -12.76 10.14 -41.19
CA GLN A 388 -13.82 11.07 -40.82
C GLN A 388 -13.73 11.38 -39.33
N ASN A 389 -13.76 12.66 -38.97
CA ASN A 389 -13.76 13.09 -37.58
C ASN A 389 -15.18 12.98 -37.01
N PRO A 390 -15.43 12.09 -36.03
CA PRO A 390 -16.78 11.93 -35.46
C PRO A 390 -17.24 13.15 -34.64
N ASN A 391 -16.31 14.07 -34.32
CA ASN A 391 -16.57 15.29 -33.57
C ASN A 391 -16.75 16.53 -34.46
N ASP A 392 -16.71 16.38 -35.79
CA ASP A 392 -16.97 17.48 -36.72
C ASP A 392 -18.48 17.55 -37.04
N PRO A 393 -19.21 18.56 -36.54
CA PRO A 393 -20.65 18.70 -36.75
C PRO A 393 -21.04 18.95 -38.22
N MET A 394 -20.08 19.30 -39.09
CA MET A 394 -20.31 19.46 -40.52
C MET A 394 -20.09 18.17 -41.33
N SER A 395 -19.56 17.11 -40.72
CA SER A 395 -19.27 15.84 -41.40
C SER A 395 -20.50 15.17 -42.03
N HIS A 396 -21.69 15.40 -41.48
CA HIS A 396 -22.95 14.82 -41.94
C HIS A 396 -23.56 15.53 -43.16
N PHE A 397 -23.01 16.70 -43.55
CA PHE A 397 -23.54 17.54 -44.62
C PHE A 397 -22.66 17.55 -45.88
N GLN A 398 -21.53 16.83 -45.87
CA GLN A 398 -20.66 16.67 -47.03
C GLN A 398 -20.90 15.31 -47.67
N THR A 399 -21.84 15.26 -48.62
CA THR A 399 -22.07 14.13 -49.53
C THR A 399 -22.04 14.61 -50.96
#